data_AF-A0A2G9YN02-F1
#
_entry.id   AF-A0A2G9YN02-F1
#
_cell.length_a   1.000
_cell.length_b   1.000
_cell.length_c   1.000
_cell.angle_alpha   90.00
_cell.angle_beta   90.00
_cell.angle_gamma   90.00
#
_symmetry.space_group_name_H-M   'P 1'
#
loop_
_entity.id
_entity.type
_entity.pdbx_description
1 polymer ?
#
loop_
_entity_poly.entity_id
_entity_poly.type
_entity_poly.pdbx_seq_one_letter_code
_entity_poly.pdbx_strand_id
1 'polypeptide(L)'
;MIDEKAKEIEKALLELDRMFLKGEEGKIYHIMIDALDKSLIKNMLMVTFGNQIKAARLLGINRNTLRAKIRRLGISLSEAKL
;
A
#
# COMPACT_ATOMS: atom_id res chain seq x y z
N MET A 1 7.93 9.16 -18.56
CA MET A 1 6.90 8.17 -18.12
C MET A 1 6.93 7.90 -16.62
N ILE A 2 8.03 7.45 -16.00
CA ILE A 2 8.09 7.22 -14.55
C ILE A 2 7.97 8.55 -13.77
N ASP A 3 8.68 9.60 -14.20
CA ASP A 3 8.61 10.93 -13.57
C ASP A 3 7.23 11.58 -13.63
N GLU A 4 6.47 11.31 -14.69
CA GLU A 4 5.16 11.91 -14.90
C GLU A 4 4.11 11.27 -13.98
N LYS A 5 4.17 9.94 -13.82
CA LYS A 5 3.38 9.22 -12.81
C LYS A 5 3.79 9.58 -11.37
N ALA A 6 5.08 9.83 -11.12
CA ALA A 6 5.55 10.27 -9.82
C ALA A 6 4.96 11.64 -9.44
N LYS A 7 4.90 12.58 -10.40
CA LYS A 7 4.24 13.88 -10.22
C LYS A 7 2.74 13.78 -9.94
N GLU A 8 2.04 12.85 -10.60
CA GLU A 8 0.62 12.60 -10.32
C GLU A 8 0.40 12.09 -8.89
N ILE A 9 1.26 11.18 -8.43
CA ILE A 9 1.22 10.67 -7.05
C ILE A 9 1.52 11.78 -6.05
N GLU A 10 2.55 12.60 -6.31
CA GLU A 10 2.91 13.73 -5.46
C GLU A 10 1.75 14.73 -5.33
N LYS A 11 1.07 15.04 -6.44
CA LYS A 11 -0.11 15.91 -6.43
C LYS A 11 -1.26 15.31 -5.58
N ALA A 12 -1.54 14.02 -5.74
CA ALA A 12 -2.57 13.35 -4.94
C ALA A 12 -2.24 13.33 -3.44
N LEU A 13 -0.97 13.14 -3.08
CA LEU A 13 -0.50 13.20 -1.69
C LEU A 13 -0.65 14.60 -1.10
N LEU A 14 -0.30 15.66 -1.84
CA LEU A 14 -0.49 17.06 -1.41
C LEU A 14 -1.97 17.42 -1.19
N GLU A 15 -2.88 16.84 -1.97
CA GLU A 15 -4.32 17.01 -1.76
C GLU A 15 -4.79 16.30 -0.47
N LEU A 16 -4.30 15.10 -0.20
CA LEU A 16 -4.58 14.38 1.06
C LEU A 16 -4.02 15.11 2.28
N ASP A 17 -2.80 15.66 2.23
CA ASP A 17 -2.20 16.43 3.32
C ASP A 17 -3.10 17.60 3.75
N ARG A 18 -3.66 18.33 2.79
CA ARG A 18 -4.59 19.43 3.06
C ARG A 18 -5.86 18.98 3.76
N MET A 19 -6.31 17.74 3.53
CA MET A 19 -7.47 17.17 4.21
C MET A 19 -7.13 16.75 5.65
N PHE A 20 -5.92 16.21 5.89
CA PHE A 20 -5.51 15.70 7.20
C PHE A 20 -4.92 16.76 8.15
N LEU A 21 -4.37 17.87 7.63
CA LEU A 21 -3.83 18.99 8.41
C LEU A 21 -4.87 19.70 9.30
N LYS A 22 -6.17 19.36 9.20
CA LYS A 22 -7.24 19.93 10.03
C LYS A 22 -7.55 19.16 11.32
N GLY A 23 -6.91 18.03 11.65
CA GLY A 23 -7.33 17.31 12.86
C GLY A 23 -6.46 16.18 13.45
N GLU A 24 -5.34 15.78 12.83
CA GLU A 24 -4.60 14.57 13.27
C GLU A 24 -3.07 14.84 13.35
N GLU A 25 -2.63 15.64 14.32
CA GLU A 25 -1.21 15.86 14.57
C GLU A 25 -0.46 14.54 14.83
N GLY A 26 0.68 14.35 14.17
CA GLY A 26 1.57 13.20 14.37
C GLY A 26 1.14 11.86 13.76
N LYS A 27 -0.07 11.72 13.22
CA LYS A 27 -0.55 10.44 12.65
C LYS A 27 -0.56 10.36 11.13
N ILE A 28 -0.46 11.49 10.45
CA ILE A 28 -0.61 11.59 8.98
C ILE A 28 0.35 10.64 8.24
N TYR A 29 1.63 10.65 8.61
CA TYR A 29 2.64 9.77 8.00
C TYR A 29 2.23 8.29 8.06
N HIS A 30 1.82 7.81 9.24
CA HIS A 30 1.43 6.41 9.42
C HIS A 30 0.17 6.06 8.65
N ILE A 31 -0.83 6.95 8.63
CA ILE A 31 -2.07 6.77 7.86
C ILE A 31 -1.77 6.64 6.37
N MET A 32 -0.94 7.53 5.84
CA MET A 32 -0.57 7.52 4.41
C MET A 32 0.22 6.28 4.03
N ILE A 33 1.22 5.90 4.82
CA ILE A 33 2.02 4.70 4.56
C ILE A 33 1.14 3.45 4.63
N ASP A 34 0.20 3.38 5.56
CA ASP A 34 -0.73 2.25 5.68
C ASP A 34 -1.68 2.15 4.49
N ALA A 35 -2.20 3.28 4.02
CA ALA A 35 -3.05 3.32 2.83
C ALA A 35 -2.27 2.87 1.57
N LEU A 36 -1.04 3.37 1.40
CA LEU A 36 -0.17 3.01 0.29
C LEU A 36 0.19 1.51 0.32
N ASP A 37 0.68 1.02 1.47
CA ASP A 37 1.02 -0.39 1.67
C ASP A 37 -0.19 -1.28 1.35
N LYS A 38 -1.38 -0.93 1.86
CA LYS A 38 -2.59 -1.72 1.68
C LYS A 38 -2.98 -1.83 0.21
N SER A 39 -2.91 -0.73 -0.53
CA SER A 39 -3.19 -0.69 -1.97
C SER A 39 -2.20 -1.55 -2.76
N LEU A 40 -0.90 -1.35 -2.55
CA LEU A 40 0.16 -2.09 -3.25
C LEU A 40 0.09 -3.59 -2.96
N ILE A 41 -0.07 -3.97 -1.69
CA ILE A 41 -0.15 -5.37 -1.28
C ILE A 41 -1.37 -6.05 -1.88
N LYS A 42 -2.56 -5.43 -1.82
CA LYS A 42 -3.77 -6.00 -2.42
C LYS A 42 -3.59 -6.24 -3.93
N ASN A 43 -3.08 -5.25 -4.66
CA ASN A 43 -2.83 -5.36 -6.09
C ASN A 43 -1.86 -6.50 -6.43
N MET A 44 -0.75 -6.59 -5.69
CA MET A 44 0.24 -7.64 -5.96
C MET A 44 -0.26 -9.03 -5.57
N LEU A 45 -1.09 -9.14 -4.54
CA LEU A 45 -1.77 -10.41 -4.23
C LEU A 45 -2.75 -10.80 -5.33
N MET A 46 -3.55 -9.88 -5.88
CA MET A 46 -4.45 -10.16 -7.01
C MET A 46 -3.69 -10.63 -8.25
N VAL A 47 -2.67 -9.88 -8.68
CA VAL A 47 -1.85 -10.22 -9.86
C VAL A 47 -1.13 -11.57 -9.71
N THR A 48 -0.90 -12.01 -8.48
CA THR A 48 -0.25 -13.30 -8.19
C THR A 48 -1.21 -14.37 -7.70
N PHE A 49 -2.52 -14.16 -7.81
CA PHE A 49 -3.57 -15.10 -7.39
C PHE A 49 -3.42 -15.58 -5.93
N GLY A 50 -3.07 -14.64 -5.04
CA GLY A 50 -2.84 -14.88 -3.62
C GLY A 50 -1.48 -15.51 -3.28
N ASN A 51 -0.58 -15.73 -4.25
CA ASN A 51 0.75 -16.28 -3.98
C ASN A 51 1.66 -15.24 -3.32
N GLN A 52 1.70 -15.26 -1.98
CA GLN A 52 2.49 -14.32 -1.19
C GLN A 52 4.00 -14.35 -1.47
N ILE A 53 4.57 -15.48 -1.88
CA ILE A 53 6.01 -15.55 -2.22
C ILE A 53 6.27 -14.76 -3.51
N LYS A 54 5.43 -14.96 -4.53
CA LYS A 54 5.51 -14.20 -5.78
C LYS A 54 5.20 -12.72 -5.57
N ALA A 55 4.15 -12.40 -4.79
CA ALA A 55 3.80 -11.02 -4.48
C ALA A 55 4.95 -10.30 -3.76
N ALA A 56 5.57 -10.93 -2.77
CA ALA A 56 6.70 -10.37 -2.05
C ALA A 56 7.91 -10.12 -2.97
N ARG A 57 8.18 -11.04 -3.91
CA ARG A 57 9.23 -10.88 -4.92
C ARG A 57 8.94 -9.71 -5.86
N LEU A 58 7.70 -9.55 -6.34
CA LEU A 58 7.31 -8.41 -7.20
C LEU A 58 7.40 -7.08 -6.46
N LEU A 59 7.02 -7.06 -5.18
CA LEU A 59 7.15 -5.88 -4.30
C LEU A 59 8.61 -5.58 -3.92
N GLY A 60 9.54 -6.52 -4.11
CA GLY A 60 10.93 -6.36 -3.67
C GLY A 60 11.11 -6.39 -2.15
N ILE A 61 10.20 -7.03 -1.41
CA ILE A 61 10.26 -7.14 0.05
C ILE A 61 10.36 -8.58 0.52
N ASN A 62 10.84 -8.78 1.75
CA ASN A 62 10.85 -10.10 2.37
C ASN A 62 9.40 -10.63 2.56
N ARG A 63 9.16 -11.92 2.26
CA ARG A 63 7.86 -12.57 2.46
C ARG A 63 7.36 -12.48 3.89
N ASN A 64 8.24 -12.53 4.88
CA ASN A 64 7.86 -12.38 6.30
C ASN A 64 7.36 -10.96 6.58
N THR A 65 8.00 -9.95 5.99
CA THR A 65 7.55 -8.54 6.05
C THR A 65 6.19 -8.39 5.39
N LEU A 66 5.99 -8.94 4.19
CA LEU A 66 4.69 -8.95 3.52
C LEU A 66 3.61 -9.58 4.42
N ARG A 67 3.89 -10.75 4.99
CA ARG A 67 2.94 -11.47 5.86
C ARG A 67 2.63 -10.69 7.13
N ALA A 68 3.59 -9.96 7.69
CA ALA A 68 3.37 -9.07 8.84
C ALA A 68 2.49 -7.87 8.46
N LYS A 69 2.75 -7.22 7.33
CA LYS A 69 1.93 -6.11 6.82
C LYS A 69 0.50 -6.54 6.51
N ILE A 70 0.29 -7.71 5.89
CA ILE A 70 -1.05 -8.27 5.63
C ILE A 70 -1.87 -8.39 6.92
N ARG A 71 -1.27 -8.93 7.99
CA ARG A 71 -1.95 -9.07 9.30
C ARG A 71 -2.23 -7.72 9.92
N ARG A 72 -1.23 -6.83 9.98
CA ARG A 72 -1.33 -5.50 10.59
C ARG A 72 -2.40 -4.63 9.91
N LEU A 73 -2.51 -4.71 8.58
CA LEU A 73 -3.42 -3.90 7.76
C LEU A 73 -4.80 -4.56 7.56
N GLY A 74 -5.02 -5.75 8.13
CA GLY A 74 -6.28 -6.49 8.01
C GLY A 74 -6.65 -6.85 6.57
N ILE A 75 -5.66 -7.24 5.75
CA ILE A 75 -5.89 -7.57 4.33
C ILE A 75 -6.43 -9.00 4.23
N SER A 76 -7.64 -9.15 3.67
CA SER A 76 -8.21 -10.47 3.39
C SER A 76 -7.52 -11.12 2.20
N LEU A 77 -7.07 -12.35 2.38
CA LEU A 77 -6.49 -13.16 1.30
C LEU A 77 -7.54 -13.82 0.42
N SER A 78 -8.81 -13.88 0.85
CA SER A 78 -9.89 -14.44 0.04
C SER A 78 -10.25 -13.54 -1.13
N GLU A 79 -10.15 -12.23 -0.95
CA GLU A 79 -10.39 -11.21 -2.00
C GLU A 79 -9.38 -11.30 -3.15
N ALA A 80 -8.18 -11.83 -2.90
CA ALA A 80 -7.09 -11.90 -3.86
C ALA A 80 -7.13 -13.14 -4.79
N LYS A 81 -8.16 -13.98 -4.66
CA LYS A 81 -8.34 -15.22 -5.44
C LYS A 81 -9.45 -15.14 -6.50
N LEU A 82 -10.11 -13.98 -6.63
CA LEU A 82 -11.13 -13.73 -7.64
C LEU A 82 -10.50 -13.54 -9.03
#